data_AF-M5C3C9-F1
#
_entry.id   AF-M5C3C9-F1
#
_cell.length_a   1.000
_cell.length_b   1.000
_cell.length_c   1.000
_cell.angle_alpha   90.00
_cell.angle_beta   90.00
_cell.angle_gamma   90.00
#
_symmetry.space_group_name_H-M   'P 1'
#
loop_
_entity.id
_entity.type
_entity.pdbx_description
1 polymer ?
#
loop_
_entity_poly.entity_id
_entity_poly.type
_entity_poly.pdbx_seq_one_letter_code
_entity_poly.pdbx_strand_id
1 'polypeptide(L)'
;MDTTTGPYTSPALRIPSPLLVTTCIKLLVVAPGLVVHPPILVKVVHMYNNYFVDITDHALDADTGSHVLLEGNYFNRVLQPSLSGRSGIVFGPTSAAMNTQCKATLGRDCASNTLLGSGQLAGASNGNAIGYFNNNAVKGASVMDPSKVGAYVQNNAGTGKIN
;
A
#
# COMPACT_ATOMS: atom_id res chain seq x y z
N MET A 1 14.80 -18.62 23.04
CA MET A 1 15.06 -17.16 23.06
C MET A 1 15.95 -16.89 21.87
N ASP A 2 15.36 -16.43 20.77
CA ASP A 2 16.10 -15.98 19.60
C ASP A 2 15.52 -14.64 19.16
N THR A 3 16.41 -13.69 19.00
CA THR A 3 16.23 -12.25 18.87
C THR A 3 16.38 -11.86 17.42
N THR A 4 15.28 -11.73 16.69
CA THR A 4 15.25 -11.01 15.41
C THR A 4 14.11 -10.00 15.41
N THR A 5 14.32 -8.89 16.12
CA THR A 5 13.54 -7.66 16.00
C THR A 5 13.98 -6.90 14.74
N GLY A 6 13.11 -6.81 13.74
CA GLY A 6 13.21 -5.95 12.54
C GLY A 6 11.81 -5.74 11.92
N PRO A 7 11.48 -4.57 11.33
CA PRO A 7 10.37 -3.75 11.83
C PRO A 7 9.06 -3.88 11.04
N TYR A 8 8.20 -4.87 11.34
CA TYR A 8 6.85 -4.95 10.74
C TYR A 8 5.76 -5.44 11.69
N THR A 9 5.73 -4.96 12.93
CA THR A 9 4.57 -5.22 13.80
C THR A 9 4.21 -3.99 14.61
N SER A 10 3.63 -2.98 13.95
CA SER A 10 2.68 -2.11 14.63
C SER A 10 1.30 -2.79 14.54
N PRO A 11 0.51 -2.89 15.62
CA PRO A 11 -0.79 -3.56 15.59
C PRO A 11 -1.80 -2.92 14.61
N ALA A 12 -1.54 -1.69 14.16
CA ALA A 12 -2.41 -0.95 13.24
C ALA A 12 -2.30 -1.35 11.76
N LEU A 13 -1.18 -1.95 11.32
CA LEU A 13 -0.98 -2.35 9.92
C LEU A 13 -0.16 -3.64 9.87
N ARG A 14 -0.75 -4.71 9.34
CA ARG A 14 -0.07 -6.00 9.13
C ARG A 14 0.00 -6.34 7.64
N ILE A 15 1.18 -6.76 7.21
CA ILE A 15 1.44 -7.41 5.92
C ILE A 15 2.01 -8.80 6.24
N PRO A 16 1.27 -9.89 6.04
CA PRO A 16 1.76 -11.23 6.38
C PRO A 16 2.95 -11.66 5.51
N SER A 17 3.87 -12.45 6.10
CA SER A 17 5.02 -13.11 5.44
C SER A 17 5.07 -14.60 5.84
N PRO A 18 5.61 -15.56 5.04
CA PRO A 18 5.99 -15.51 3.64
C PRO A 18 5.28 -16.59 2.77
N LEU A 19 4.71 -16.17 1.64
CA LEU A 19 4.77 -16.92 0.38
C LEU A 19 4.93 -15.85 -0.72
N LEU A 20 6.15 -15.75 -1.26
CA LEU A 20 6.56 -14.94 -2.41
C LEU A 20 5.99 -13.52 -2.56
N VAL A 21 6.07 -12.69 -1.52
CA VAL A 21 6.00 -11.22 -1.69
C VAL A 21 7.34 -10.76 -2.25
N THR A 22 7.56 -10.91 -3.56
CA THR A 22 8.67 -10.23 -4.24
C THR A 22 8.25 -8.78 -4.36
N THR A 23 8.60 -7.95 -3.39
CA THR A 23 8.30 -6.52 -3.40
C THR A 23 9.55 -5.71 -3.72
N CYS A 24 9.49 -4.90 -4.77
CA CYS A 24 10.30 -3.68 -4.81
C CYS A 24 9.58 -2.67 -3.92
N ILE A 25 9.67 -2.86 -2.59
CA ILE A 25 8.99 -2.01 -1.61
C ILE A 25 9.56 -0.59 -1.76
N LYS A 26 8.81 0.30 -2.40
CA LYS A 26 8.92 1.74 -2.11
C LYS A 26 7.80 2.09 -1.14
N LEU A 27 7.92 1.53 0.06
CA LEU A 27 7.09 1.84 1.21
C LEU A 27 7.63 3.11 1.83
N LEU A 28 6.95 4.23 1.58
CA LEU A 28 7.23 5.45 2.32
C LEU A 28 6.33 5.48 3.54
N VAL A 29 6.89 5.12 4.70
CA VAL A 29 6.27 5.42 5.99
C VAL A 29 6.54 6.90 6.28
N VAL A 30 5.51 7.73 6.18
CA VAL A 30 5.63 9.12 6.63
C VAL A 30 5.60 9.05 8.16
N ALA A 31 6.66 9.54 8.81
CA ALA A 31 6.83 9.46 10.26
C ALA A 31 5.55 9.90 11.01
N PRO A 32 5.19 9.26 12.14
CA PRO A 32 3.97 9.58 12.87
C PRO A 32 4.01 11.04 13.34
N GLY A 33 3.16 11.88 12.76
CA GLY A 33 3.19 13.33 12.96
C GLY A 33 2.16 13.89 13.93
N LEU A 34 1.28 13.08 14.52
CA LEU A 34 0.23 13.63 15.39
C LEU A 34 -0.18 12.64 16.49
N VAL A 35 0.19 12.97 17.72
CA VAL A 35 -0.42 12.38 18.93
C VAL A 35 -1.71 13.15 19.18
N VAL A 36 -2.85 12.64 18.69
CA VAL A 36 -4.16 13.10 19.17
C VAL A 36 -4.51 12.28 20.40
N HIS A 37 -4.78 12.94 21.53
CA HIS A 37 -5.13 12.27 22.78
C HIS A 37 -6.62 11.86 22.74
N PRO A 38 -7.00 10.66 23.23
CA PRO A 38 -6.16 9.60 23.81
C PRO A 38 -5.40 8.81 22.72
N PRO A 39 -4.26 8.15 23.01
CA PRO A 39 -3.19 7.94 22.03
C PRO A 39 -3.58 6.90 20.97
N ILE A 40 -4.20 7.38 19.89
CA ILE A 40 -4.28 6.64 18.64
C ILE A 40 -3.01 6.98 17.87
N LEU A 41 -2.12 6.01 17.75
CA LEU A 41 -0.92 6.13 16.95
C LEU A 41 -1.29 6.18 15.47
N VAL A 42 -1.26 7.37 14.89
CA VAL A 42 -1.53 7.56 13.47
C VAL A 42 -0.36 7.05 12.63
N LYS A 43 -0.65 6.19 11.66
CA LYS A 43 0.29 5.60 10.70
C LYS A 43 -0.10 5.99 9.30
N VAL A 44 0.74 6.79 8.64
CA VAL A 44 0.54 7.22 7.25
C VAL A 44 1.47 6.43 6.34
N VAL A 45 0.89 5.66 5.43
CA VAL A 45 1.61 4.67 4.62
C VAL A 45 1.27 4.85 3.14
N HIS A 46 2.29 5.20 2.35
CA HIS A 46 2.17 5.26 0.89
C HIS A 46 2.82 4.03 0.28
N MET A 47 2.01 3.19 -0.37
CA MET A 47 2.39 1.94 -1.01
C MET A 47 2.17 2.05 -2.51
N TYR A 48 3.26 2.05 -3.28
CA TYR A 48 3.15 2.11 -4.73
C TYR A 48 4.10 1.16 -5.44
N ASN A 49 3.67 0.70 -6.62
CA ASN A 49 4.41 -0.19 -7.51
C ASN A 49 4.94 -1.48 -6.84
N ASN A 50 4.14 -2.06 -5.95
CA ASN A 50 4.38 -3.38 -5.38
C ASN A 50 3.75 -4.48 -6.24
N TYR A 51 4.36 -5.65 -6.25
CA TYR A 51 3.81 -6.86 -6.86
C TYR A 51 3.45 -7.87 -5.76
N PHE A 52 2.16 -8.14 -5.62
CA PHE A 52 1.62 -9.14 -4.69
C PHE A 52 1.21 -10.36 -5.49
N VAL A 53 1.76 -11.54 -5.18
CA VAL A 53 1.53 -12.75 -5.96
C VAL A 53 1.32 -13.98 -5.07
N ASP A 54 0.38 -14.84 -5.44
CA ASP A 54 0.15 -16.15 -4.80
C ASP A 54 -0.12 -16.08 -3.29
N ILE A 55 -0.90 -15.08 -2.87
CA ILE A 55 -1.31 -14.92 -1.48
C ILE A 55 -2.67 -15.60 -1.28
N THR A 56 -2.68 -16.68 -0.51
CA THR A 56 -3.87 -17.52 -0.25
C THR A 56 -4.80 -16.98 0.84
N ASP A 57 -4.44 -15.88 1.48
CA ASP A 57 -5.21 -15.21 2.53
C ASP A 57 -5.39 -13.73 2.16
N HIS A 58 -4.72 -12.80 2.85
CA HIS A 58 -4.85 -11.36 2.62
C HIS A 58 -3.51 -10.63 2.47
N ALA A 59 -3.53 -9.50 1.76
CA ALA A 59 -2.34 -8.65 1.57
C ALA A 59 -2.31 -7.42 2.49
N LEU A 60 -3.45 -6.73 2.65
CA LEU A 60 -3.57 -5.53 3.47
C LEU A 60 -4.56 -5.74 4.63
N ASP A 61 -4.08 -5.54 5.85
CA ASP A 61 -4.87 -5.44 7.08
C ASP A 61 -4.65 -4.06 7.74
N ALA A 62 -5.52 -3.10 7.43
CA ALA A 62 -5.43 -1.72 7.87
C ALA A 62 -6.41 -1.42 9.02
N ASP A 63 -5.93 -1.49 10.26
CA ASP A 63 -6.74 -1.30 11.46
C ASP A 63 -6.61 0.14 12.03
N THR A 64 -7.09 0.35 13.25
CA THR A 64 -7.24 1.68 13.87
C THR A 64 -5.93 2.47 13.80
N GLY A 65 -6.04 3.70 13.31
CA GLY A 65 -4.91 4.62 13.17
C GLY A 65 -4.16 4.51 11.84
N SER A 66 -4.50 3.55 10.98
CA SER A 66 -3.88 3.44 9.64
C SER A 66 -4.55 4.35 8.60
N HIS A 67 -3.71 5.06 7.86
CA HIS A 67 -4.05 5.86 6.70
C HIS A 67 -3.19 5.39 5.54
N VAL A 68 -3.80 4.75 4.54
CA VAL A 68 -3.05 4.08 3.48
C VAL A 68 -3.44 4.62 2.11
N LEU A 69 -2.44 4.96 1.30
CA LEU A 69 -2.59 5.22 -0.13
C LEU A 69 -1.91 4.08 -0.89
N LEU A 70 -2.69 3.30 -1.64
CA LEU A 70 -2.20 2.22 -2.49
C LEU A 70 -2.37 2.60 -3.95
N GLU A 71 -1.31 2.91 -4.68
CA GLU A 71 -1.44 3.26 -6.10
C GLU A 71 -0.45 2.52 -6.99
N GLY A 72 -0.90 2.15 -8.18
CA GLY A 72 -0.07 1.44 -9.14
C GLY A 72 0.53 0.12 -8.67
N ASN A 73 -0.09 -0.56 -7.70
CA ASN A 73 0.32 -1.91 -7.30
C ASN A 73 -0.34 -2.96 -8.21
N TYR A 74 0.26 -4.14 -8.27
CA TYR A 74 -0.22 -5.25 -9.07
C TYR A 74 -0.46 -6.46 -8.17
N PHE A 75 -1.71 -6.90 -8.08
CA PHE A 75 -2.14 -8.08 -7.34
C PHE A 75 -2.43 -9.22 -8.32
N ASN A 76 -1.75 -10.34 -8.16
CA ASN A 76 -1.86 -11.52 -9.02
C ASN A 76 -2.16 -12.76 -8.19
N ARG A 77 -3.36 -13.35 -8.32
CA ARG A 77 -3.78 -14.50 -7.50
C ARG A 77 -3.67 -14.25 -6.00
N VAL A 78 -4.18 -13.09 -5.57
CA VAL A 78 -4.30 -12.70 -4.15
C VAL A 78 -5.77 -12.87 -3.73
N LEU A 79 -6.05 -13.73 -2.76
CA LEU A 79 -7.43 -14.03 -2.36
C LEU A 79 -8.15 -12.77 -1.81
N GLN A 80 -7.52 -12.05 -0.87
CA GLN A 80 -8.04 -10.80 -0.31
C GLN A 80 -6.98 -9.68 -0.38
N PRO A 81 -6.92 -8.90 -1.49
CA PRO A 81 -5.99 -7.77 -1.59
C PRO A 81 -6.11 -6.76 -0.44
N SER A 82 -7.32 -6.58 0.10
CA SER A 82 -7.57 -5.83 1.33
C SER A 82 -8.69 -6.50 2.13
N LEU A 83 -8.50 -6.60 3.45
CA LEU A 83 -9.54 -7.10 4.36
C LEU A 83 -10.67 -6.08 4.52
N SER A 84 -11.91 -6.56 4.48
CA SER A 84 -13.10 -5.76 4.80
C SER A 84 -13.30 -5.63 6.32
N GLY A 85 -14.16 -4.68 6.72
CA GLY A 85 -14.56 -4.51 8.12
C GLY A 85 -13.48 -3.94 9.04
N ARG A 86 -12.39 -3.39 8.48
CA ARG A 86 -11.29 -2.79 9.23
C ARG A 86 -11.52 -1.31 9.48
N SER A 87 -10.93 -0.80 10.56
CA SER A 87 -11.16 0.56 11.04
C SER A 87 -10.15 1.60 10.52
N GLY A 88 -9.10 1.16 9.82
CA GLY A 88 -8.21 2.05 9.08
C GLY A 88 -8.91 2.67 7.86
N ILE A 89 -8.38 3.79 7.37
CA ILE A 89 -8.86 4.41 6.13
C ILE A 89 -7.87 4.15 5.00
N VAL A 90 -8.40 3.68 3.89
CA VAL A 90 -7.61 3.20 2.77
C VAL A 90 -8.15 3.81 1.49
N PHE A 91 -7.24 4.35 0.68
CA PHE A 91 -7.51 4.73 -0.69
C PHE A 91 -6.62 3.94 -1.65
N GLY A 92 -7.24 3.06 -2.43
CA GLY A 92 -6.60 2.19 -3.40
C GLY A 92 -7.38 2.21 -4.71
N PRO A 93 -7.17 3.20 -5.58
CA PRO A 93 -7.99 3.36 -6.78
C PRO A 93 -7.81 2.18 -7.74
N THR A 94 -8.90 1.81 -8.41
CA THR A 94 -8.93 0.77 -9.47
C THR A 94 -9.60 1.27 -10.75
N SER A 95 -9.99 2.54 -10.78
CA SER A 95 -10.71 3.16 -11.92
C SER A 95 -10.27 4.60 -12.14
N ALA A 96 -10.46 5.09 -13.38
CA ALA A 96 -10.13 6.46 -13.74
C ALA A 96 -10.87 7.50 -12.89
N ALA A 97 -12.13 7.23 -12.51
CA ALA A 97 -12.91 8.12 -11.65
C ALA A 97 -12.33 8.26 -10.24
N MET A 98 -11.72 7.20 -9.71
CA MET A 98 -11.03 7.27 -8.43
C MET A 98 -9.67 7.97 -8.58
N ASN A 99 -8.96 7.74 -9.69
CA ASN A 99 -7.64 8.34 -9.92
C ASN A 99 -7.65 9.87 -9.84
N THR A 100 -8.69 10.52 -10.37
CA THR A 100 -8.82 11.98 -10.38
C THR A 100 -8.99 12.59 -8.99
N GLN A 101 -9.41 11.81 -7.98
CA GLN A 101 -9.58 12.29 -6.60
C GLN A 101 -8.25 12.74 -5.97
N CYS A 102 -7.13 12.23 -6.46
CA CYS A 102 -5.80 12.60 -5.96
C CYS A 102 -5.34 13.98 -6.43
N LYS A 103 -5.93 14.52 -7.51
CA LYS A 103 -5.45 15.75 -8.18
C LYS A 103 -5.35 16.94 -7.23
N ALA A 104 -6.37 17.14 -6.40
CA ALA A 104 -6.45 18.29 -5.50
C ALA A 104 -5.38 18.26 -4.41
N THR A 105 -5.01 17.07 -3.91
CA THR A 105 -4.07 16.94 -2.79
C THR A 105 -2.64 16.67 -3.28
N LEU A 106 -2.48 15.75 -4.24
CA LEU A 106 -1.17 15.30 -4.73
C LEU A 106 -0.63 16.13 -5.89
N GLY A 107 -1.47 16.93 -6.56
CA GLY A 107 -1.11 17.66 -7.78
C GLY A 107 -1.06 16.78 -9.04
N ARG A 108 -1.39 15.49 -8.91
CA ARG A 108 -1.44 14.51 -10.00
C ARG A 108 -2.59 13.54 -9.79
N ASP A 109 -3.01 12.88 -10.86
CA ASP A 109 -3.92 11.75 -10.74
C ASP A 109 -3.17 10.57 -10.08
N CYS A 110 -3.88 9.76 -9.31
CA CYS A 110 -3.32 8.51 -8.80
C CYS A 110 -3.22 7.46 -9.91
N ALA A 111 -2.34 6.48 -9.74
CA ALA A 111 -2.30 5.31 -10.60
C ALA A 111 -3.24 4.19 -10.10
N SER A 112 -4.06 3.63 -10.99
CA SER A 112 -4.92 2.48 -10.64
C SER A 112 -4.08 1.28 -10.20
N ASN A 113 -4.57 0.51 -9.23
CA ASN A 113 -4.04 -0.82 -8.97
C ASN A 113 -4.58 -1.82 -10.00
N THR A 114 -3.79 -2.83 -10.33
CA THR A 114 -4.19 -3.95 -11.19
C THR A 114 -4.53 -5.17 -10.35
N LEU A 115 -5.68 -5.79 -10.61
CA LEU A 115 -6.15 -7.01 -9.97
C LEU A 115 -6.28 -8.10 -11.03
N LEU A 116 -5.37 -9.07 -11.07
CA LEU A 116 -5.41 -10.22 -11.98
C LEU A 116 -5.66 -11.49 -11.16
N GLY A 117 -6.75 -12.22 -11.48
CA GLY A 117 -7.11 -13.45 -10.77
C GLY A 117 -7.19 -13.29 -9.25
N SER A 118 -7.45 -12.06 -8.77
CA SER A 118 -7.42 -11.67 -7.36
C SER A 118 -8.79 -11.21 -6.90
N GLY A 119 -9.01 -11.19 -5.58
CA GLY A 119 -10.18 -10.57 -4.96
C GLY A 119 -10.22 -9.04 -5.16
N GLN A 120 -11.19 -8.40 -4.52
CA GLN A 120 -11.33 -6.94 -4.54
C GLN A 120 -10.46 -6.26 -3.48
N LEU A 121 -10.12 -4.99 -3.70
CA LEU A 121 -9.59 -4.10 -2.66
C LEU A 121 -10.73 -3.61 -1.75
N ALA A 122 -11.29 -4.50 -0.93
CA ALA A 122 -12.41 -4.18 -0.06
C ALA A 122 -12.04 -3.08 0.95
N GLY A 123 -12.95 -2.10 1.15
CA GLY A 123 -12.74 -0.98 2.06
C GLY A 123 -11.74 0.08 1.57
N ALA A 124 -11.20 -0.05 0.36
CA ALA A 124 -10.14 0.82 -0.17
C ALA A 124 -10.62 2.00 -1.02
N SER A 125 -11.88 2.42 -0.92
CA SER A 125 -12.43 3.55 -1.71
C SER A 125 -12.58 4.83 -0.89
N ASN A 126 -11.94 4.92 0.28
CA ASN A 126 -12.10 6.04 1.19
C ASN A 126 -11.16 7.21 0.81
N GLY A 127 -11.67 8.13 0.00
CA GLY A 127 -10.93 9.32 -0.46
C GLY A 127 -10.38 10.21 0.65
N ASN A 128 -10.91 10.15 1.88
CA ASN A 128 -10.39 10.91 3.02
C ASN A 128 -8.94 10.53 3.36
N ALA A 129 -8.51 9.30 3.03
CA ALA A 129 -7.13 8.88 3.26
C ALA A 129 -6.13 9.76 2.48
N ILE A 130 -6.50 10.28 1.31
CA ILE A 130 -5.63 11.13 0.46
C ILE A 130 -5.16 12.38 1.22
N GLY A 131 -6.02 12.96 2.08
CA GLY A 131 -5.72 14.18 2.83
C GLY A 131 -4.50 14.08 3.76
N TYR A 132 -4.09 12.86 4.12
CA TYR A 132 -2.91 12.60 4.95
C TYR A 132 -1.59 12.62 4.17
N PHE A 133 -1.64 12.69 2.83
CA PHE A 133 -0.48 12.56 1.93
C PHE A 133 -0.07 13.90 1.30
N ASN A 134 0.11 14.94 2.13
CA ASN A 134 0.46 16.28 1.66
C ASN A 134 1.97 16.57 1.59
N ASN A 135 2.81 15.63 2.03
CA ASN A 135 4.27 15.78 2.03
C ASN A 135 4.86 15.68 0.61
N ASN A 136 5.89 16.49 0.32
CA ASN A 136 6.62 16.52 -0.95
C ASN A 136 7.14 15.14 -1.40
N ALA A 137 7.51 14.26 -0.46
CA ALA A 137 7.97 12.92 -0.78
C ALA A 137 6.90 12.06 -1.46
N VAL A 138 5.62 12.23 -1.10
CA VAL A 138 4.48 11.51 -1.70
C VAL A 138 4.05 12.18 -3.02
N LYS A 139 4.02 13.52 -3.04
CA LYS A 139 3.70 14.29 -4.25
C LYS A 139 4.71 14.06 -5.38
N GLY A 140 6.00 14.01 -5.04
CA GLY A 140 7.09 13.75 -5.96
C GLY A 140 7.31 12.26 -6.28
N ALA A 141 6.48 11.35 -5.78
CA ALA A 141 6.61 9.93 -6.09
C ALA A 141 6.39 9.68 -7.59
N SER A 142 7.39 9.07 -8.24
CA SER A 142 7.28 8.58 -9.61
C SER A 142 6.64 7.20 -9.59
N VAL A 143 5.34 7.16 -9.89
CA VAL A 143 4.55 5.93 -9.92
C VAL A 143 4.55 5.39 -11.35
N MET A 144 5.12 4.21 -11.55
CA MET A 144 5.18 3.55 -12.86
C MET A 144 3.81 3.01 -13.26
N ASP A 145 3.64 2.77 -14.56
CA ASP A 145 2.46 2.10 -15.10
C ASP A 145 2.24 0.74 -14.41
N PRO A 146 1.07 0.48 -13.83
CA PRO A 146 0.78 -0.74 -13.09
C PRO A 146 1.07 -2.01 -13.90
N SER A 147 0.81 -2.00 -15.21
CA SER A 147 1.03 -3.15 -16.10
C SER A 147 2.50 -3.58 -16.20
N LYS A 148 3.44 -2.66 -15.93
CA LYS A 148 4.89 -2.93 -15.97
C LYS A 148 5.44 -3.43 -14.64
N VAL A 149 4.68 -3.27 -13.55
CA VAL A 149 5.15 -3.53 -12.18
C VAL A 149 5.51 -4.99 -11.98
N GLY A 150 4.66 -5.93 -12.41
CA GLY A 150 4.94 -7.36 -12.21
C GLY A 150 6.28 -7.79 -12.82
N ALA A 151 6.51 -7.45 -14.08
CA ALA A 151 7.76 -7.75 -14.79
C ALA A 151 8.95 -7.01 -14.17
N TYR A 152 8.80 -5.73 -13.87
CA TYR A 152 9.88 -4.94 -13.26
C TYR A 152 10.30 -5.53 -11.92
N VAL A 153 9.34 -5.84 -11.04
CA VAL A 153 9.63 -6.32 -9.70
C VAL A 153 10.28 -7.72 -9.74
N GLN A 154 9.77 -8.66 -10.54
CA GLN A 154 10.40 -9.97 -10.72
C GLN A 154 11.83 -9.87 -11.27
N ASN A 155 12.09 -8.86 -12.11
CA ASN A 155 13.40 -8.65 -12.69
C ASN A 155 14.39 -7.95 -11.76
N ASN A 156 13.94 -7.16 -10.78
CA ASN A 156 14.81 -6.24 -10.04
C ASN A 156 14.79 -6.42 -8.51
N ALA A 157 13.81 -7.15 -7.95
CA ALA A 157 13.73 -7.37 -6.51
C ALA A 157 14.32 -8.73 -6.10
N GLY A 158 14.88 -8.79 -4.88
CA GLY A 158 15.57 -9.95 -4.33
C GLY A 158 17.05 -9.70 -4.09
N THR A 159 17.63 -10.42 -3.13
CA THR A 159 19.07 -10.35 -2.84
C THR A 159 19.89 -10.76 -4.05
N GLY A 160 20.95 -10.01 -4.37
CA GLY A 160 21.84 -10.29 -5.50
C GLY A 160 21.41 -9.66 -6.82
N LYS A 161 20.29 -8.92 -6.85
CA LYS A 161 19.93 -8.06 -7.96
C LYS A 161 20.42 -6.63 -7.66
N ILE A 162 21.48 -6.22 -8.34
CA ILE A 162 22.08 -4.88 -8.23
C ILE A 162 21.72 -4.15 -9.51
N ASN A 163 20.99 -3.05 -9.36
CA ASN A 163 20.60 -2.19 -10.48
C ASN A 163 21.54 -0.98 -10.54
#